data_AF-A0A3C1CHM4-F1
#
_entry.id   AF-A0A3C1CHM4-F1
#
_cell.length_a   1.000
_cell.length_b   1.000
_cell.length_c   1.000
_cell.angle_alpha   90.00
_cell.angle_beta   90.00
_cell.angle_gamma   90.00
#
_symmetry.space_group_name_H-M   'P 1'
#
loop_
_entity.id
_entity.type
_entity.pdbx_description
1 polymer ?
#
loop_
_entity_poly.entity_id
_entity_poly.type
_entity_poly.pdbx_seq_one_letter_code
_entity_poly.pdbx_strand_id
1 'polypeptide(L)'
;MGGGRGGHRGVGRGEGPSRLGSVGRPGSGGDVSLRGTDQQPCAGDGQRTCRIDPPRILPVGQCHGQRTHGGVPAVTRRPASGSATVELAILAPVLVLLLLFVVALGRLVIARQQVDAAAADAARSASIATTASAASQAATDAASHDLAGDGVTCSPFAASVDTSRFIPGGSVTVQLQCTASLSGLVLLRLPGSERLTASATAPIDLYRSASP
;
A
#
# COMPACT_ATOMS: atom_id res chain seq x y z
N MET A 1 60.35 -38.39 15.49
CA MET A 1 59.87 -37.55 16.61
C MET A 1 58.63 -36.82 16.11
N GLY A 2 57.44 -37.42 16.20
CA GLY A 2 56.52 -37.35 17.35
C GLY A 2 55.72 -36.03 17.23
N GLY A 3 54.42 -35.96 16.95
CA GLY A 3 53.30 -36.84 17.28
C GLY A 3 52.50 -36.24 18.45
N GLY A 4 51.34 -35.62 18.17
CA GLY A 4 50.35 -35.15 19.16
C GLY A 4 49.39 -34.16 18.50
N ARG A 5 48.12 -34.43 18.15
CA ARG A 5 46.95 -35.05 18.81
C ARG A 5 46.52 -34.38 20.13
N GLY A 6 45.26 -33.93 20.15
CA GLY A 6 44.45 -33.62 21.34
C GLY A 6 44.23 -32.10 21.52
N GLY A 7 43.01 -31.58 21.66
CA GLY A 7 41.75 -32.24 21.99
C GLY A 7 40.55 -31.32 21.80
N HIS A 8 39.44 -31.98 21.47
CA HIS A 8 38.09 -31.47 21.53
C HIS A 8 37.74 -30.95 22.94
N ARG A 9 37.08 -29.79 23.01
CA ARG A 9 36.13 -29.50 24.10
C ARG A 9 34.76 -29.28 23.49
N GLY A 10 33.89 -30.26 23.67
CA GLY A 10 32.45 -30.08 23.55
C GLY A 10 31.96 -29.22 24.71
N VAL A 11 31.15 -28.23 24.39
CA VAL A 11 30.26 -27.57 25.35
C VAL A 11 28.85 -27.99 24.97
N GLY A 12 28.20 -28.64 25.92
CA GLY A 12 26.89 -29.25 25.76
C GLY A 12 25.74 -28.26 25.86
N ARG A 13 24.65 -28.68 25.20
CA ARG A 13 23.24 -28.60 25.59
C ARG A 13 22.73 -27.28 26.19
N GLY A 14 21.92 -26.61 25.37
CA GLY A 14 20.79 -25.81 25.80
C GLY A 14 19.61 -26.07 24.87
N GLU A 15 18.89 -27.17 25.11
CA GLU A 15 17.57 -27.41 24.54
C GLU A 15 16.56 -26.40 25.11
N GLY A 16 15.81 -25.73 24.25
CA GLY A 16 14.71 -24.87 24.66
C GLY A 16 13.68 -24.72 23.54
N PRO A 17 12.65 -25.57 23.46
CA PRO A 17 11.52 -25.32 22.58
C PRO A 17 10.56 -24.35 23.28
N SER A 18 10.60 -23.08 22.88
CA SER A 18 9.56 -22.12 23.24
C SER A 18 8.28 -22.46 22.47
N ARG A 19 7.53 -23.43 22.99
CA ARG A 19 6.13 -23.69 22.65
C ARG A 19 5.29 -22.59 23.29
N LEU A 20 5.04 -21.49 22.57
CA LEU A 20 3.92 -20.61 22.93
C LEU A 20 2.62 -21.22 22.41
N GLY A 21 1.71 -21.43 23.35
CA GLY A 21 0.47 -22.17 23.19
C GLY A 21 -0.51 -21.53 22.22
N SER A 22 -1.03 -22.37 21.35
CA SER A 22 -2.32 -22.18 20.68
C SER A 22 -3.42 -22.13 21.73
N VAL A 23 -3.90 -20.93 22.06
CA VAL A 23 -5.15 -20.73 22.78
C VAL A 23 -6.28 -21.10 21.83
N GLY A 24 -6.78 -22.33 21.96
CA GLY A 24 -8.04 -22.77 21.38
C GLY A 24 -9.20 -21.99 22.00
N ARG A 25 -10.00 -21.33 21.17
CA ARG A 25 -11.28 -20.76 21.59
C ARG A 25 -12.36 -21.84 21.42
N PRO A 26 -13.25 -22.02 22.41
CA PRO A 26 -14.34 -22.97 22.34
C PRO A 26 -15.41 -22.50 21.35
N GLY A 27 -15.98 -23.45 20.61
CA GLY A 27 -17.21 -23.26 19.87
C GLY A 27 -18.39 -23.04 20.81
N SER A 28 -19.33 -22.20 20.40
CA SER A 28 -20.67 -22.11 20.99
C SER A 28 -21.62 -21.39 20.05
N GLY A 29 -22.78 -22.00 19.80
CA GLY A 29 -24.04 -21.38 19.35
C GLY A 29 -24.02 -20.78 17.94
N GLY A 30 -24.69 -21.32 16.93
CA GLY A 30 -25.94 -22.06 17.01
C GLY A 30 -27.12 -21.14 17.33
N ASP A 31 -27.30 -20.06 16.56
CA ASP A 31 -28.61 -19.41 16.41
C ASP A 31 -29.03 -19.48 14.94
N VAL A 32 -29.74 -20.57 14.65
CA VAL A 32 -30.58 -20.71 13.48
C VAL A 32 -31.68 -19.66 13.60
N SER A 33 -31.53 -18.55 12.88
CA SER A 33 -32.60 -17.56 12.73
C SER A 33 -33.68 -18.14 11.82
N LEU A 34 -34.62 -18.87 12.42
CA LEU A 34 -35.94 -19.12 11.85
C LEU A 34 -36.73 -17.81 11.89
N ARG A 35 -36.38 -16.87 11.00
CA ARG A 35 -37.35 -15.88 10.51
C ARG A 35 -37.96 -16.44 9.25
N GLY A 36 -39.08 -17.13 9.47
CA GLY A 36 -40.05 -17.44 8.43
C GLY A 36 -40.48 -16.14 7.75
N THR A 37 -39.97 -15.96 6.54
CA THR A 37 -40.75 -15.49 5.42
C THR A 37 -40.31 -16.34 4.24
N ASP A 38 -41.13 -17.35 3.93
CA ASP A 38 -41.13 -18.02 2.63
C ASP A 38 -41.27 -16.94 1.54
N GLN A 39 -40.15 -16.50 1.00
CA GLN A 39 -40.11 -15.78 -0.27
C GLN A 39 -39.45 -16.71 -1.28
N GLN A 40 -40.22 -17.70 -1.69
CA GLN A 40 -39.95 -18.49 -2.89
C GLN A 40 -40.12 -17.54 -4.10
N PRO A 41 -39.09 -17.33 -4.95
CA PRO A 41 -39.21 -16.45 -6.10
C PRO A 41 -40.13 -17.08 -7.14
N CYS A 42 -41.17 -16.36 -7.56
CA CYS A 42 -41.95 -16.75 -8.72
C CYS A 42 -41.09 -16.60 -9.97
N ALA A 43 -40.84 -17.71 -10.67
CA ALA A 43 -40.27 -17.69 -12.00
C ALA A 43 -41.28 -17.05 -12.97
N GLY A 44 -40.94 -15.87 -13.49
CA GLY A 44 -41.70 -15.19 -14.55
C GLY A 44 -42.16 -13.78 -14.15
N ASP A 45 -41.38 -12.81 -14.59
CA ASP A 45 -41.80 -11.46 -15.00
C ASP A 45 -42.76 -10.68 -14.07
N GLY A 46 -42.18 -9.77 -13.28
CA GLY A 46 -42.77 -8.47 -12.94
C GLY A 46 -44.09 -8.43 -12.15
N GLN A 47 -43.97 -8.13 -10.85
CA GLN A 47 -44.92 -7.28 -10.09
C GLN A 47 -46.42 -7.58 -10.28
N ARG A 48 -46.86 -8.78 -9.89
CA ARG A 48 -48.28 -9.06 -9.68
C ARG A 48 -48.50 -9.47 -8.23
N THR A 49 -49.07 -8.57 -7.44
CA THR A 49 -49.54 -8.89 -6.09
C THR A 49 -50.86 -9.64 -6.20
N CYS A 50 -50.90 -10.90 -5.78
CA CYS A 50 -52.15 -11.61 -5.58
C CYS A 50 -52.77 -11.14 -4.26
N ARG A 51 -53.89 -10.43 -4.34
CA ARG A 51 -54.74 -10.15 -3.18
C ARG A 51 -55.55 -11.42 -2.90
N ILE A 52 -55.33 -12.06 -1.76
CA ILE A 52 -56.14 -13.20 -1.31
C ILE A 52 -57.45 -12.63 -0.76
N ASP A 53 -58.56 -12.83 -1.48
CA ASP A 53 -59.91 -12.62 -0.95
C ASP A 53 -60.38 -13.89 -0.19
N PRO A 54 -61.12 -13.74 0.93
CA PRO A 54 -61.61 -14.86 1.72
C PRO A 54 -62.71 -15.67 0.99
N PRO A 55 -62.96 -16.92 1.40
CA PRO A 55 -63.65 -17.89 0.55
C PRO A 55 -65.15 -17.62 0.54
N ARG A 56 -65.68 -17.17 -0.60
CA ARG A 56 -67.09 -17.34 -0.94
C ARG A 56 -67.22 -18.18 -2.18
N ILE A 57 -67.80 -19.35 -1.96
CA ILE A 57 -68.18 -20.36 -2.94
C ILE A 57 -69.22 -19.74 -3.89
N LEU A 58 -68.86 -19.54 -5.16
CA LEU A 58 -69.81 -19.30 -6.26
C LEU A 58 -69.25 -19.92 -7.55
N PRO A 59 -70.08 -20.57 -8.40
CA PRO A 59 -69.59 -21.24 -9.59
C PRO A 59 -69.49 -20.28 -10.78
N VAL A 60 -68.42 -20.49 -11.57
CA VAL A 60 -68.20 -20.13 -12.98
C VAL A 60 -68.77 -18.77 -13.44
N GLY A 61 -67.90 -17.77 -13.48
CA GLY A 61 -68.16 -16.48 -14.12
C GLY A 61 -66.91 -15.89 -14.75
N GLN A 62 -66.72 -16.15 -16.05
CA GLN A 62 -66.05 -15.30 -17.03
C GLN A 62 -64.75 -14.56 -16.63
N CYS A 63 -63.59 -15.13 -16.95
CA CYS A 63 -62.34 -14.35 -17.02
C CYS A 63 -62.35 -13.48 -18.29
N HIS A 64 -62.79 -12.22 -18.18
CA HIS A 64 -62.59 -11.24 -19.25
C HIS A 64 -61.11 -10.85 -19.34
N GLY A 65 -60.40 -11.40 -20.32
CA GLY A 65 -59.08 -10.95 -20.71
C GLY A 65 -59.17 -9.61 -21.44
N GLN A 66 -59.31 -8.51 -20.70
CA GLN A 66 -59.03 -7.19 -21.24
C GLN A 66 -57.52 -7.05 -21.40
N ARG A 67 -57.02 -7.37 -22.60
CA ARG A 67 -55.72 -6.89 -23.06
C ARG A 67 -55.86 -5.38 -23.26
N THR A 68 -55.76 -4.61 -22.19
CA THR A 68 -55.39 -3.22 -22.32
C THR A 68 -53.96 -3.23 -22.84
N HIS A 69 -53.81 -2.97 -24.14
CA HIS A 69 -52.55 -2.53 -24.73
C HIS A 69 -52.17 -1.21 -24.04
N GLY A 70 -51.67 -1.31 -22.81
CA GLY A 70 -50.89 -0.27 -22.18
C GLY A 70 -49.62 -0.17 -22.97
N GLY A 71 -49.68 0.55 -24.09
CA GLY A 71 -48.48 1.05 -24.74
C GLY A 71 -47.73 1.81 -23.68
N VAL A 72 -46.67 1.21 -23.15
CA VAL A 72 -45.62 1.96 -22.48
C VAL A 72 -45.27 3.03 -23.51
N PRO A 73 -45.42 4.34 -23.23
CA PRO A 73 -44.87 5.33 -24.13
C PRO A 73 -43.40 4.97 -24.18
N ALA A 74 -42.94 4.51 -25.36
CA ALA A 74 -41.53 4.38 -25.61
C ALA A 74 -40.98 5.77 -25.32
N VAL A 75 -40.31 5.93 -24.17
CA VAL A 75 -39.46 7.06 -23.92
C VAL A 75 -38.35 6.90 -24.94
N THR A 76 -38.62 7.35 -26.15
CA THR A 76 -37.61 7.72 -27.10
C THR A 76 -36.85 8.81 -26.36
N ARG A 77 -35.77 8.41 -25.69
CA ARG A 77 -34.72 9.33 -25.31
C ARG A 77 -34.40 10.05 -26.60
N ARG A 78 -34.89 11.29 -26.75
CA ARG A 78 -34.38 12.19 -27.77
C ARG A 78 -32.87 12.12 -27.61
N PRO A 79 -32.10 11.74 -28.64
CA PRO A 79 -30.66 11.75 -28.51
C PRO A 79 -30.30 13.20 -28.16
N ALA A 80 -29.93 13.41 -26.89
CA ALA A 80 -29.44 14.69 -26.45
C ALA A 80 -28.21 14.97 -27.32
N SER A 81 -28.30 16.06 -28.08
CA SER A 81 -27.31 16.69 -28.93
C SER A 81 -25.95 15.97 -28.97
N GLY A 82 -25.59 15.43 -30.14
CA GLY A 82 -24.29 14.80 -30.41
C GLY A 82 -23.06 15.70 -30.19
N SER A 83 -23.25 16.95 -29.78
CA SER A 83 -22.17 17.85 -29.35
C SER A 83 -21.57 17.42 -28.00
N ALA A 84 -22.39 17.06 -27.01
CA ALA A 84 -21.89 16.72 -25.67
C ALA A 84 -21.06 15.43 -25.65
N THR A 85 -21.42 14.45 -26.49
CA THR A 85 -20.64 13.21 -26.65
C THR A 85 -19.35 13.43 -27.42
N VAL A 86 -19.33 14.30 -28.44
CA VAL A 86 -18.11 14.62 -29.20
C VAL A 86 -17.14 15.47 -28.38
N GLU A 87 -17.63 16.44 -27.62
CA GLU A 87 -16.82 17.23 -26.69
C GLU A 87 -16.16 16.35 -25.63
N LEU A 88 -16.92 15.42 -25.02
CA LEU A 88 -16.38 14.49 -24.05
C LEU A 88 -15.41 13.48 -24.69
N ALA A 89 -15.64 13.04 -25.93
CA ALA A 89 -14.73 12.16 -26.64
C ALA A 89 -13.34 12.79 -26.86
N ILE A 90 -13.28 14.11 -27.02
CA ILE A 90 -12.02 14.86 -27.15
C ILE A 90 -11.41 15.18 -25.77
N LEU A 91 -12.24 15.51 -24.77
CA LEU A 91 -11.76 15.86 -23.41
C LEU A 91 -11.32 14.65 -22.58
N ALA A 92 -11.97 13.49 -22.74
CA ALA A 92 -11.67 12.28 -21.99
C ALA A 92 -10.18 11.88 -22.03
N PRO A 93 -9.51 11.78 -23.19
CA PRO A 93 -8.08 11.43 -23.22
C PRO A 93 -7.21 12.47 -22.51
N VAL A 94 -7.55 13.76 -22.61
CA VAL A 94 -6.81 14.83 -21.91
C VAL A 94 -6.96 14.70 -20.40
N LEU A 95 -8.17 14.40 -19.91
CA LEU A 95 -8.42 14.16 -18.49
C LEU A 95 -7.67 12.93 -17.97
N VAL A 96 -7.63 11.84 -18.74
CA VAL A 96 -6.86 10.65 -18.39
C VAL A 96 -5.37 10.97 -18.30
N LEU A 97 -4.82 11.69 -19.28
CA LEU A 97 -3.42 12.13 -19.25
C LEU A 97 -3.12 13.02 -18.04
N LEU A 98 -4.03 13.95 -17.71
CA LEU A 98 -3.90 14.81 -16.54
C LEU A 98 -3.89 14.00 -15.24
N LEU A 99 -4.77 13.01 -15.10
CA LEU A 99 -4.82 12.14 -13.92
C LEU A 99 -3.54 11.31 -13.79
N LEU A 100 -3.06 10.71 -14.89
CA LEU A 100 -1.80 9.97 -14.91
C LEU A 100 -0.61 10.87 -14.53
N PHE A 101 -0.60 12.11 -15.01
CA PHE A 101 0.40 13.10 -14.67
C PHE A 101 0.39 13.43 -13.17
N VAL A 102 -0.78 13.67 -12.58
CA VAL A 102 -0.92 13.91 -11.12
C VAL A 102 -0.43 12.71 -10.31
N VAL A 103 -0.75 11.48 -10.72
CA VAL A 103 -0.25 10.26 -10.06
C VAL A 103 1.27 10.17 -10.17
N ALA A 104 1.84 10.45 -11.34
CA ALA A 104 3.28 10.44 -11.54
C ALA A 104 4.00 11.48 -10.65
N LEU A 105 3.47 12.70 -10.55
CA LEU A 105 3.99 13.73 -9.65
C LEU A 105 3.84 13.32 -8.18
N GLY A 106 2.70 12.74 -7.78
CA GLY A 106 2.49 12.24 -6.43
C GLY A 106 3.53 11.20 -6.03
N ARG A 107 3.81 10.24 -6.91
CA ARG A 107 4.88 9.24 -6.70
C ARG A 107 6.27 9.87 -6.58
N LEU A 108 6.56 10.90 -7.38
CA LEU A 108 7.83 11.63 -7.30
C LEU A 108 7.99 12.34 -5.95
N VAL A 109 6.93 13.01 -5.46
CA VAL A 109 6.96 13.69 -4.16
C VAL A 109 7.13 12.68 -3.01
N ILE A 110 6.43 11.55 -3.08
CA ILE A 110 6.60 10.46 -2.10
C ILE A 110 8.03 9.93 -2.12
N ALA A 111 8.64 9.75 -3.28
CA ALA A 111 10.03 9.32 -3.40
C ALA A 111 11.00 10.33 -2.75
N ARG A 112 10.80 11.64 -2.96
CA ARG A 112 11.63 12.67 -2.31
C ARG A 112 11.51 12.62 -0.79
N GLN A 113 10.28 12.55 -0.27
CA GLN A 113 10.02 12.42 1.17
C GLN A 113 10.67 11.17 1.77
N GLN A 114 10.65 10.04 1.07
CA GLN A 114 11.31 8.81 1.51
C GLN A 114 12.82 8.98 1.60
N VAL A 115 13.45 9.62 0.60
CA VAL A 115 14.90 9.84 0.60
C VAL A 115 15.32 10.85 1.68
N ASP A 116 14.50 11.87 1.93
CA ASP A 116 14.70 12.83 3.03
C ASP A 116 14.60 12.13 4.40
N ALA A 117 13.58 11.29 4.59
CA ALA A 117 13.40 10.50 5.80
C ALA A 117 14.57 9.52 6.01
N ALA A 118 14.99 8.82 4.96
CA ALA A 118 16.12 7.89 5.01
C ALA A 118 17.44 8.61 5.35
N ALA A 119 17.66 9.82 4.82
CA ALA A 119 18.83 10.62 5.16
C ALA A 119 18.82 11.01 6.65
N ALA A 120 17.66 11.41 7.17
CA ALA A 120 17.49 11.76 8.58
C ALA A 120 17.70 10.56 9.51
N ASP A 121 17.16 9.37 9.16
CA ASP A 121 17.36 8.16 9.95
C ASP A 121 18.81 7.68 9.90
N ALA A 122 19.45 7.72 8.73
CA ALA A 122 20.87 7.42 8.58
C ALA A 122 21.77 8.38 9.38
N ALA A 123 21.46 9.68 9.42
CA ALA A 123 22.20 10.63 10.25
C ALA A 123 22.02 10.34 11.74
N ARG A 124 20.81 9.98 12.15
CA ARG A 124 20.51 9.59 13.53
C ARG A 124 21.27 8.30 13.92
N SER A 125 21.25 7.27 13.09
CA SER A 125 21.99 6.02 13.34
C SER A 125 23.51 6.25 13.38
N ALA A 126 24.02 7.15 12.54
CA ALA A 126 25.42 7.56 12.57
C ALA A 126 25.81 8.25 13.89
N SER A 127 24.93 9.12 14.42
CA SER A 127 25.20 9.90 15.65
C SER A 127 25.37 9.04 16.90
N ILE A 128 24.76 7.84 16.93
CA ILE A 128 24.85 6.91 18.06
C ILE A 128 26.01 5.92 17.93
N ALA A 129 26.71 5.85 16.79
CA ALA A 129 27.80 4.90 16.57
C ALA A 129 29.08 5.30 17.33
N THR A 130 29.87 4.36 17.83
CA THR A 130 31.03 4.64 18.72
C THR A 130 32.25 5.23 18.02
N THR A 131 32.42 4.94 16.73
CA THR A 131 33.57 5.37 15.93
C THR A 131 33.10 5.91 14.59
N ALA A 132 33.94 6.71 13.91
CA ALA A 132 33.63 7.22 12.59
C ALA A 132 33.39 6.10 11.55
N SER A 133 34.14 4.99 11.64
CA SER A 133 33.93 3.82 10.77
C SER A 133 32.59 3.14 11.06
N ALA A 134 32.25 2.92 12.33
CA ALA A 134 30.95 2.36 12.71
C ALA A 134 29.80 3.29 12.32
N ALA A 135 29.99 4.61 12.38
CA ALA A 135 29.00 5.59 11.94
C ALA A 135 28.71 5.49 10.44
N SER A 136 29.77 5.35 9.63
CA SER A 136 29.61 5.19 8.17
C SER A 136 28.89 3.89 7.80
N GLN A 137 29.18 2.80 8.51
CA GLN A 137 28.50 1.52 8.32
C GLN A 137 27.03 1.60 8.76
N ALA A 138 26.76 2.09 9.97
CA ALA A 138 25.41 2.23 10.50
C ALA A 138 24.51 3.15 9.64
N ALA A 139 25.06 4.24 9.11
CA ALA A 139 24.35 5.13 8.19
C ALA A 139 24.00 4.42 6.87
N THR A 140 24.95 3.67 6.30
CA THR A 140 24.76 2.96 5.05
C THR A 140 23.76 1.83 5.21
N ASP A 141 23.83 1.09 6.31
CA ASP A 141 22.90 0.01 6.63
C ASP A 141 21.48 0.55 6.83
N ALA A 142 21.31 1.64 7.60
CA ALA A 142 20.01 2.29 7.78
C ALA A 142 19.43 2.80 6.46
N ALA A 143 20.23 3.53 5.66
CA ALA A 143 19.80 4.00 4.35
C ALA A 143 19.43 2.84 3.41
N SER A 144 20.20 1.73 3.44
CA SER A 144 19.90 0.54 2.64
C SER A 144 18.59 -0.12 3.06
N HIS A 145 18.32 -0.19 4.35
CA HIS A 145 17.11 -0.78 4.90
C HIS A 145 15.87 0.06 4.53
N ASP A 146 15.96 1.38 4.66
CA ASP A 146 14.87 2.30 4.33
C ASP A 146 14.60 2.36 2.82
N LEU A 147 15.63 2.22 2.00
CA LEU A 147 15.53 2.23 0.53
C LEU A 147 15.31 0.84 -0.10
N ALA A 148 15.34 -0.25 0.69
CA ALA A 148 15.10 -1.62 0.21
C ALA A 148 13.61 -1.97 0.06
N GLY A 149 12.70 -1.11 0.53
CA GLY A 149 11.26 -1.40 0.52
C GLY A 149 10.64 -1.54 -0.88
N ASP A 150 9.69 -2.45 -1.01
CA ASP A 150 8.85 -2.59 -2.21
C ASP A 150 8.05 -1.30 -2.43
N GLY A 151 8.48 -0.49 -3.41
CA GLY A 151 7.85 0.80 -3.72
C GLY A 151 8.82 1.98 -3.76
N VAL A 152 10.08 1.79 -3.34
CA VAL A 152 11.12 2.80 -3.46
C VAL A 152 11.44 3.00 -4.94
N THR A 153 11.17 4.21 -5.43
CA THR A 153 11.38 4.56 -6.86
C THR A 153 12.84 4.98 -7.12
N CYS A 154 13.64 5.12 -6.06
CA CYS A 154 15.02 5.59 -6.11
C CYS A 154 16.02 4.44 -6.06
N SER A 155 16.52 4.03 -7.21
CA SER A 155 17.57 3.00 -7.33
C SER A 155 18.33 3.16 -8.66
N PRO A 156 19.67 3.03 -8.67
CA PRO A 156 20.56 2.81 -7.52
C PRO A 156 20.69 4.05 -6.63
N PHE A 157 21.18 3.86 -5.40
CA PHE A 157 21.52 4.93 -4.47
C PHE A 157 23.01 4.89 -4.07
N ALA A 158 23.51 6.02 -3.60
CA ALA A 158 24.83 6.20 -3.04
C ALA A 158 24.73 7.01 -1.74
N ALA A 159 25.40 6.55 -0.68
CA ALA A 159 25.48 7.24 0.60
C ALA A 159 26.89 7.81 0.81
N SER A 160 26.97 9.06 1.26
CA SER A 160 28.21 9.72 1.66
C SER A 160 28.03 10.24 3.09
N VAL A 161 28.97 9.89 3.97
CA VAL A 161 28.92 10.23 5.39
C VAL A 161 30.12 11.09 5.74
N ASP A 162 29.86 12.34 6.10
CA ASP A 162 30.87 13.27 6.59
C ASP A 162 31.03 13.13 8.11
N THR A 163 32.16 12.55 8.50
CA THR A 163 32.60 12.36 9.89
C THR A 163 33.74 13.30 10.29
N SER A 164 33.98 14.38 9.54
CA SER A 164 35.06 15.35 9.81
C SER A 164 34.97 15.98 11.21
N ARG A 165 33.75 16.08 11.77
CA ARG A 165 33.49 16.57 13.14
C ARG A 165 32.93 15.49 14.06
N PHE A 166 33.40 14.25 13.90
CA PHE A 166 32.99 13.12 14.73
C PHE A 166 33.67 13.12 16.11
N ILE A 167 33.28 14.08 16.94
CA ILE A 167 33.74 14.28 18.31
C ILE A 167 32.53 14.48 19.23
N PRO A 168 32.64 14.28 20.56
CA PRO A 168 31.56 14.60 21.50
C PRO A 168 31.10 16.06 21.33
N GLY A 169 29.80 16.29 21.14
CA GLY A 169 29.22 17.61 20.83
C GLY A 169 29.44 18.11 19.41
N GLY A 170 30.08 17.30 18.56
CA GLY A 170 30.21 17.53 17.14
C GLY A 170 28.95 17.16 16.37
N SER A 171 29.12 16.91 15.08
CA SER A 171 28.02 16.59 14.17
C SER A 171 28.46 15.61 13.11
N VAL A 172 27.53 14.79 12.66
CA VAL A 172 27.69 13.92 11.49
C VAL A 172 26.67 14.31 10.44
N THR A 173 27.11 14.42 9.19
CA THR A 173 26.24 14.74 8.05
C THR A 173 26.19 13.55 7.11
N VAL A 174 24.98 13.14 6.73
CA VAL A 174 24.76 12.09 5.74
C VAL A 174 24.13 12.72 4.52
N GLN A 175 24.70 12.43 3.35
CA GLN A 175 24.18 12.81 2.04
C GLN A 175 23.83 11.55 1.27
N LEU A 176 22.57 11.44 0.86
CA LEU A 176 22.09 10.40 -0.04
C LEU A 176 21.90 10.98 -1.43
N GLN A 177 22.27 10.20 -2.44
CA GLN A 177 22.02 10.50 -3.84
C GLN A 177 21.43 9.26 -4.50
N CYS A 178 20.37 9.43 -5.28
CA CYS A 178 19.75 8.30 -5.96
C CYS A 178 19.09 8.75 -7.27
N THR A 179 18.80 7.79 -8.15
CA THR A 179 18.10 8.05 -9.41
C THR A 179 16.68 7.52 -9.32
N ALA A 180 15.70 8.42 -9.40
CA ALA A 180 14.29 8.05 -9.51
C ALA A 180 13.95 7.72 -10.96
N SER A 181 13.22 6.62 -11.19
CA SER A 181 12.69 6.28 -12.52
C SER A 181 11.28 6.87 -12.72
N LEU A 182 11.12 7.67 -13.76
CA LEU A 182 9.88 8.38 -14.13
C LEU A 182 9.26 7.76 -15.40
N SER A 183 9.24 6.43 -15.51
CA SER A 183 8.77 5.69 -16.70
C SER A 183 7.37 6.12 -17.20
N GLY A 184 6.48 6.57 -16.30
CA GLY A 184 5.14 7.04 -16.64
C GLY A 184 5.10 8.40 -17.37
N LEU A 185 6.21 9.15 -17.37
CA LEU A 185 6.32 10.48 -17.97
C LEU A 185 7.00 10.47 -19.35
N VAL A 186 7.55 9.31 -19.77
CA VAL A 186 8.18 9.13 -21.09
C VAL A 186 7.18 9.37 -22.22
N LEU A 187 5.91 8.99 -22.04
CA LEU A 187 4.83 9.25 -23.01
C LEU A 187 4.59 10.76 -23.25
N LEU A 188 4.98 11.60 -22.29
CA LEU A 188 4.86 13.06 -22.31
C LEU A 188 6.17 13.75 -22.76
N ARG A 189 7.14 13.00 -23.30
CA ARG A 189 8.49 13.48 -23.70
C ARG A 189 9.31 14.15 -22.61
N LEU A 190 9.04 13.80 -21.36
CA LEU A 190 9.85 14.23 -20.21
C LEU A 190 11.00 13.23 -19.97
N PRO A 191 12.10 13.67 -19.34
CA PRO A 191 13.19 12.77 -18.97
C PRO A 191 12.65 11.63 -18.08
N GLY A 192 12.92 10.40 -18.50
CA GLY A 192 12.43 9.19 -17.82
C GLY A 192 13.14 8.86 -16.51
N SER A 193 14.09 9.68 -16.07
CA SER A 193 14.73 9.57 -14.77
C SER A 193 15.18 10.94 -14.25
N GLU A 194 15.19 11.08 -12.93
CA GLU A 194 15.60 12.30 -12.23
C GLU A 194 16.54 11.93 -11.08
N ARG A 195 17.64 12.68 -10.92
CA ARG A 195 18.53 12.50 -9.77
C ARG A 195 17.97 13.24 -8.57
N LEU A 196 17.76 12.52 -7.48
CA LEU A 196 17.35 13.06 -6.19
C LEU A 196 18.54 13.06 -5.24
N THR A 197 18.67 14.14 -4.46
CA THR A 197 19.71 14.28 -3.45
C THR A 197 19.10 14.82 -2.18
N ALA A 198 19.37 14.17 -1.05
CA ALA A 198 18.93 14.60 0.27
C ALA A 198 20.09 14.57 1.26
N SER A 199 20.12 15.51 2.20
CA SER A 199 21.08 15.52 3.30
C SER A 199 20.43 15.79 4.62
N ALA A 200 20.98 15.16 5.65
CA ALA A 200 20.61 15.42 7.02
C ALA A 200 21.85 15.46 7.91
N THR A 201 21.80 16.29 8.94
CA THR A 201 22.86 16.42 9.94
C THR A 201 22.29 16.10 11.30
N ALA A 202 22.98 15.25 12.05
CA ALA A 202 22.64 14.91 13.42
C ALA A 202 23.77 15.33 14.38
N PRO A 203 23.44 15.91 15.54
CA PRO A 203 24.43 16.21 16.57
C PRO A 203 24.87 14.93 17.30
N ILE A 204 26.14 14.89 17.71
CA ILE A 204 26.71 13.80 18.52
C ILE A 204 26.57 14.17 20.00
N ASP A 205 26.03 13.25 20.81
CA ASP A 205 25.83 13.48 22.23
C ASP A 205 27.16 13.73 22.97
N LEU A 206 27.17 14.80 23.77
CA LEU A 206 28.27 15.23 24.62
C LEU A 206 28.49 14.29 25.82
N TYR A 207 27.42 13.67 26.33
CA TYR A 207 27.44 12.90 27.58
C TYR A 207 27.66 11.41 27.35
N ARG A 208 28.05 11.03 26.15
CA ARG A 208 28.42 9.66 25.85
C ARG A 208 29.68 9.28 26.63
N SER A 209 29.56 8.34 27.56
CA SER A 209 30.71 7.62 28.09
C SER A 209 31.32 6.76 26.97
N ALA A 210 32.42 7.23 26.38
CA ALA A 210 33.32 6.33 25.66
C ALA A 210 33.93 5.41 26.72
N SER A 211 33.41 4.19 26.84
CA SER A 211 34.09 3.18 27.66
C SER A 211 35.45 2.93 27.01
N PRO A 212 36.56 3.06 27.77
CA PRO A 212 37.91 2.89 27.26
C PRO A 212 38.18 1.46 26.78
#